data_AF-A0A497MIV6-F1
#
_entry.id   AF-A0A497MIV6-F1
#
_cell.length_a   1.000
_cell.length_b   1.000
_cell.length_c   1.000
_cell.angle_alpha   90.00
_cell.angle_beta   90.00
_cell.angle_gamma   90.00
#
_symmetry.space_group_name_H-M   'P 1'
#
loop_
_entity.id
_entity.type
_entity.pdbx_description
1 polymer ?
#
loop_
_entity_poly.entity_id
_entity_poly.type
_entity_poly.pdbx_seq_one_letter_code
_entity_poly.pdbx_strand_id
1 'polypeptide(L)'
;IKVLWSSLREVTKVDTFEEVEYGVDYRLSHWPIIDGSVIAIDTTQGSILTEETDFNIDPTTGVISFSDTLTGHNITVVYRVYLGRYEWVVVGTGLDPDHKARNIDSTGAAMVAAAFKNKNMEIGLSGLDIQDLQVVPQVMAGSGTTWTGYYYDPESDKRVALRDDSCTYWPVASSNMIAVGGPGVNMLTYYFNEFTDAFWANPEFADSSIAGSLYALTCWNIQTLDPETEQYVIDPSLKAYYADYPDTGYAVIATYKDINGTIGVVVWGLWGRDTYYAAQWLHGDAERGIPPPGLVQLQDAPRGITAIVLEIDYSEDIKHPTFTIVECLGTISETLWTHGEEDKGGIHDP
;
A
#
# COMPACT_ATOMS: atom_id res chain seq x y z
N ILE A 1 -1.07 5.87 4.79
CA ILE A 1 0.30 5.65 4.25
C ILE A 1 0.87 6.96 3.69
N LYS A 2 1.84 7.58 4.38
CA LYS A 2 2.47 8.82 3.90
C LYS A 2 3.69 8.46 3.04
N VAL A 3 3.62 8.71 1.74
CA VAL A 3 4.77 8.49 0.84
C VAL A 3 5.83 9.54 1.12
N LEU A 4 7.07 9.11 1.37
CA LEU A 4 8.20 9.97 1.67
C LEU A 4 9.12 10.06 0.44
N TRP A 5 9.46 11.29 0.05
CA TRP A 5 10.13 11.61 -1.21
C TRP A 5 11.66 11.48 -1.07
N SER A 6 12.31 10.63 -1.87
CA SER A 6 13.78 10.47 -1.89
C SER A 6 14.51 11.48 -2.78
N SER A 7 13.81 12.22 -3.64
CA SER A 7 14.41 13.27 -4.49
C SER A 7 13.50 14.49 -4.68
N LEU A 8 14.05 15.70 -4.62
CA LEU A 8 13.36 16.96 -4.95
C LEU A 8 13.27 17.16 -6.47
N ARG A 9 12.71 16.18 -7.19
CA ARG A 9 12.36 16.35 -8.60
C ARG A 9 10.96 16.95 -8.69
N GLU A 10 10.68 17.72 -9.72
CA GLU A 10 9.34 18.27 -9.97
C GLU A 10 8.83 17.76 -11.31
N VAL A 11 7.53 17.50 -11.42
CA VAL A 11 6.86 17.22 -12.69
C VAL A 11 5.64 18.08 -12.86
N THR A 12 5.42 18.56 -14.08
CA THR A 12 4.20 19.25 -14.47
C THR A 12 3.08 18.24 -14.77
N LYS A 13 1.89 18.50 -14.24
CA LYS A 13 0.67 17.74 -14.45
C LYS A 13 -0.41 18.64 -15.02
N VAL A 14 -1.39 18.00 -15.65
CA VAL A 14 -2.50 18.65 -16.33
C VAL A 14 -3.75 17.83 -16.07
N ASP A 15 -4.77 18.46 -15.50
CA ASP A 15 -6.13 17.91 -15.42
C ASP A 15 -7.09 18.80 -16.20
N THR A 16 -8.11 18.19 -16.80
CA THR A 16 -9.17 18.91 -17.50
C THR A 16 -10.50 18.57 -16.84
N PHE A 17 -11.26 19.60 -16.51
CA PHE A 17 -12.61 19.53 -15.98
C PHE A 17 -13.57 20.05 -17.04
N GLU A 18 -14.60 19.28 -17.36
CA GLU A 18 -15.64 19.67 -18.30
C GLU A 18 -16.86 20.18 -17.52
N GLU A 19 -17.48 21.25 -18.03
CA GLU A 19 -18.70 21.85 -17.46
C GLU A 19 -18.66 22.04 -15.93
N VAL A 20 -17.68 22.81 -15.45
CA VAL A 20 -17.53 23.01 -13.99
C VAL A 20 -18.75 23.71 -13.37
N GLU A 21 -19.07 23.42 -12.12
CA GLU A 21 -20.23 23.93 -11.39
C GLU A 21 -19.81 24.70 -10.14
N TYR A 22 -20.52 25.80 -9.87
CA TYR A 22 -20.31 26.57 -8.64
C TYR A 22 -20.70 25.79 -7.38
N GLY A 23 -19.86 25.87 -6.35
CA GLY A 23 -20.10 25.20 -5.07
C GLY A 23 -19.81 23.70 -5.10
N VAL A 24 -19.26 23.18 -6.21
CA VAL A 24 -18.74 21.82 -6.31
C VAL A 24 -17.23 21.85 -6.12
N ASP A 25 -16.75 21.00 -5.23
CA ASP A 25 -15.32 20.75 -5.04
C ASP A 25 -14.85 19.68 -6.04
N TYR A 26 -13.87 20.05 -6.85
CA TYR A 26 -13.16 19.15 -7.73
C TYR A 26 -11.85 18.72 -7.08
N ARG A 27 -11.26 17.64 -7.61
CA ARG A 27 -9.97 17.16 -7.12
C ARG A 27 -9.01 16.93 -8.27
N LEU A 28 -7.81 17.48 -8.12
CA LEU A 28 -6.71 17.17 -9.02
C LEU A 28 -6.34 15.69 -8.90
N SER A 29 -5.81 15.09 -9.97
CA SER A 29 -5.40 13.70 -9.99
C SER A 29 -4.16 13.42 -9.13
N HIS A 30 -3.35 14.45 -8.86
CA HIS A 30 -2.14 14.36 -8.04
C HIS A 30 -2.00 15.48 -7.00
N TRP A 31 -1.66 15.09 -5.78
CA TRP A 31 -1.40 15.97 -4.64
C TRP A 31 -0.48 15.25 -3.63
N PRO A 32 0.21 15.96 -2.70
CA PRO A 32 0.27 17.42 -2.57
C PRO A 32 0.97 18.09 -3.75
N ILE A 33 0.54 19.29 -4.10
CA ILE A 33 1.13 20.09 -5.16
C ILE A 33 2.13 21.11 -4.59
N ILE A 34 3.01 21.60 -5.45
CA ILE A 34 3.95 22.67 -5.08
C ILE A 34 3.15 23.96 -5.02
N ASP A 35 3.16 24.60 -3.85
CA ASP A 35 2.44 25.86 -3.63
C ASP A 35 2.87 26.94 -4.63
N GLY A 36 1.89 27.68 -5.15
CA GLY A 36 2.09 28.70 -6.20
C GLY A 36 2.50 28.17 -7.58
N SER A 37 2.35 26.86 -7.86
CA SER A 37 2.69 26.27 -9.16
C SER A 37 1.51 26.13 -10.14
N VAL A 38 0.31 26.53 -9.72
CA VAL A 38 -0.95 26.29 -10.44
C VAL A 38 -1.21 27.36 -11.48
N ILE A 39 -1.64 26.93 -12.66
CA ILE A 39 -2.14 27.76 -13.76
C ILE A 39 -3.44 27.12 -14.24
N ALA A 40 -4.56 27.79 -14.02
CA ALA A 40 -5.85 27.37 -14.57
C ALA A 40 -6.18 28.17 -15.83
N ILE A 41 -6.70 27.50 -16.85
CA ILE A 41 -7.03 28.07 -18.15
C ILE A 41 -8.48 27.71 -18.44
N ASP A 42 -9.32 28.71 -18.65
CA ASP A 42 -10.65 28.52 -19.22
C ASP A 42 -10.46 28.25 -20.72
N THR A 43 -10.66 27.01 -21.11
CA THR A 43 -10.52 26.58 -22.50
C THR A 43 -11.77 26.86 -23.34
N THR A 44 -12.90 27.17 -22.70
CA THR A 44 -14.11 27.65 -23.38
C THR A 44 -13.90 29.06 -23.92
N GLN A 45 -13.25 29.93 -23.14
CA GLN A 45 -13.01 31.34 -23.50
C GLN A 45 -11.58 31.65 -23.94
N GLY A 46 -10.63 30.76 -23.67
CA GLY A 46 -9.21 30.94 -23.98
C GLY A 46 -8.50 31.94 -23.05
N SER A 47 -8.97 32.11 -21.82
CA SER A 47 -8.42 33.03 -20.82
C SER A 47 -7.66 32.28 -19.72
N ILE A 48 -6.64 32.94 -19.15
CA ILE A 48 -5.96 32.46 -17.95
C ILE A 48 -6.73 32.96 -16.74
N LEU A 49 -6.99 32.06 -15.80
CA LEU A 49 -7.72 32.32 -14.58
C LEU A 49 -6.77 32.77 -13.45
N THR A 50 -7.30 33.54 -12.52
CA THR A 50 -6.59 34.09 -11.36
C THR A 50 -7.05 33.37 -10.10
N GLU A 51 -6.11 32.81 -9.34
CA GLU A 51 -6.37 32.23 -8.01
C GLU A 51 -7.00 33.28 -7.07
N GLU A 52 -7.81 32.84 -6.11
CA GLU A 52 -8.62 33.65 -5.17
C GLU A 52 -9.77 34.45 -5.82
N THR A 53 -9.72 34.68 -7.14
CA THR A 53 -10.78 35.40 -7.87
C THR A 53 -11.66 34.44 -8.65
N ASP A 54 -11.02 33.61 -9.48
CA ASP A 54 -11.69 32.70 -10.41
C ASP A 54 -11.74 31.27 -9.86
N PHE A 55 -10.75 30.87 -9.07
CA PHE A 55 -10.67 29.55 -8.43
C PHE A 55 -9.91 29.62 -7.10
N ASN A 56 -10.14 28.64 -6.22
CA ASN A 56 -9.36 28.42 -4.99
C ASN A 56 -8.83 26.99 -4.98
N ILE A 57 -7.60 26.79 -4.48
CA ILE A 57 -7.01 25.45 -4.37
C ILE A 57 -6.30 25.24 -3.04
N ASP A 58 -6.50 24.07 -2.42
CA ASP A 58 -5.71 23.63 -1.28
C ASP A 58 -4.54 22.78 -1.78
N PRO A 59 -3.28 23.26 -1.66
CA PRO A 59 -2.14 22.55 -2.20
C PRO A 59 -1.84 21.23 -1.48
N THR A 60 -2.35 21.04 -0.26
CA THR A 60 -2.13 19.83 0.54
C THR A 60 -3.07 18.71 0.13
N THR A 61 -4.33 19.04 -0.16
CA THR A 61 -5.39 18.07 -0.44
C THR A 61 -5.70 17.93 -1.94
N GLY A 62 -5.24 18.89 -2.75
CA GLY A 62 -5.50 18.94 -4.19
C GLY A 62 -6.94 19.30 -4.55
N VAL A 63 -7.73 19.76 -3.57
CA VAL A 63 -9.12 20.18 -3.78
C VAL A 63 -9.12 21.56 -4.43
N ILE A 64 -9.86 21.70 -5.52
CA ILE A 64 -10.00 22.94 -6.29
C ILE A 64 -11.49 23.26 -6.48
N SER A 65 -11.86 24.52 -6.26
CA SER A 65 -13.23 25.03 -6.51
C SER A 65 -13.18 26.24 -7.44
N PHE A 66 -14.25 26.43 -8.21
CA PHE A 66 -14.36 27.49 -9.21
C PHE A 66 -15.44 28.52 -8.82
N SER A 67 -15.24 29.77 -9.23
CA SER A 67 -16.21 30.84 -9.03
C SER A 67 -17.51 30.62 -9.82
N ASP A 68 -18.57 31.30 -9.41
CA ASP A 68 -19.89 31.19 -10.04
C ASP A 68 -19.90 31.59 -11.51
N THR A 69 -19.04 32.54 -11.89
CA THR A 69 -18.89 33.03 -13.26
C THR A 69 -18.33 31.99 -14.25
N LEU A 70 -17.76 30.89 -13.76
CA LEU A 70 -17.20 29.80 -14.58
C LEU A 70 -18.16 28.62 -14.74
N THR A 71 -19.39 28.71 -14.21
CA THR A 71 -20.37 27.62 -14.31
C THR A 71 -20.63 27.24 -15.78
N GLY A 72 -20.44 25.97 -16.12
CA GLY A 72 -20.59 25.42 -17.48
C GLY A 72 -19.35 25.59 -18.38
N HIS A 73 -18.21 26.04 -17.83
CA HIS A 73 -16.98 26.20 -18.59
C HIS A 73 -16.08 24.96 -18.50
N ASN A 74 -15.21 24.78 -19.50
CA ASN A 74 -14.21 23.71 -19.53
C ASN A 74 -12.87 24.28 -19.08
N ILE A 75 -12.34 23.77 -17.96
CA ILE A 75 -11.14 24.31 -17.33
C ILE A 75 -10.00 23.29 -17.40
N THR A 76 -8.84 23.72 -17.89
CA THR A 76 -7.60 22.95 -17.81
C THR A 76 -6.71 23.54 -16.73
N VAL A 77 -6.28 22.71 -15.79
CA VAL A 77 -5.42 23.09 -14.67
C VAL A 77 -4.06 22.46 -14.84
N VAL A 78 -3.03 23.28 -14.95
CA VAL A 78 -1.62 22.88 -15.04
C VAL A 78 -0.94 23.17 -13.70
N TYR A 79 -0.25 22.20 -13.11
CA TYR A 79 0.34 22.34 -11.78
C TYR A 79 1.61 21.49 -11.65
N ARG A 80 2.42 21.73 -10.61
CA ARG A 80 3.61 20.90 -10.33
C ARG A 80 3.45 20.10 -9.06
N VAL A 81 4.02 18.90 -9.07
CA VAL A 81 4.13 18.05 -7.87
C VAL A 81 5.58 17.64 -7.67
N TYR A 82 5.96 17.37 -6.42
CA TYR A 82 7.21 16.68 -6.14
C TYR A 82 7.14 15.25 -6.71
N LEU A 83 8.25 14.79 -7.27
CA LEU A 83 8.43 13.48 -7.87
C LEU A 83 9.15 12.59 -6.88
N GLY A 84 8.44 11.55 -6.44
CA GLY A 84 8.96 10.54 -5.53
C GLY A 84 9.46 9.39 -6.33
N ARG A 85 10.25 8.55 -5.69
CA ARG A 85 10.67 7.30 -6.29
C ARG A 85 10.72 6.23 -5.23
N TYR A 86 10.31 5.04 -5.64
CA TYR A 86 10.74 3.80 -5.01
C TYR A 86 11.92 3.29 -5.81
N GLU A 87 13.09 3.25 -5.20
CA GLU A 87 14.31 2.76 -5.85
C GLU A 87 14.17 1.29 -6.23
N TRP A 88 13.41 0.51 -5.45
CA TRP A 88 13.24 -0.93 -5.65
C TRP A 88 11.78 -1.39 -5.66
N VAL A 89 11.47 -2.29 -6.59
CA VAL A 89 10.36 -3.24 -6.49
C VAL A 89 10.96 -4.63 -6.36
N VAL A 90 10.64 -5.33 -5.27
CA VAL A 90 11.29 -6.56 -4.87
C VAL A 90 10.30 -7.69 -4.77
N VAL A 91 10.63 -8.80 -5.43
CA VAL A 91 9.90 -10.07 -5.35
C VAL A 91 10.81 -11.16 -4.79
N GLY A 92 10.22 -12.20 -4.22
CA GLY A 92 10.97 -13.34 -3.73
C GLY A 92 11.63 -14.14 -4.86
N THR A 93 12.74 -14.84 -4.56
CA THR A 93 13.26 -15.90 -5.44
C THR A 93 12.45 -17.20 -5.30
N GLY A 94 12.48 -18.04 -6.35
CA GLY A 94 11.90 -19.37 -6.34
C GLY A 94 12.88 -20.51 -6.05
N LEU A 95 14.14 -20.21 -5.69
CA LEU A 95 15.18 -21.23 -5.54
C LEU A 95 15.22 -21.95 -4.19
N ASP A 96 14.85 -21.27 -3.12
CA ASP A 96 14.81 -21.90 -1.80
C ASP A 96 13.74 -22.99 -1.81
N PRO A 97 14.06 -24.25 -1.45
CA PRO A 97 13.09 -25.34 -1.50
C PRO A 97 11.87 -25.14 -0.59
N ASP A 98 12.06 -24.44 0.52
CA ASP A 98 11.08 -24.29 1.59
C ASP A 98 10.37 -22.93 1.50
N HIS A 99 10.97 -21.95 0.82
CA HIS A 99 10.46 -20.57 0.69
C HIS A 99 10.39 -20.14 -0.78
N LYS A 100 9.44 -20.72 -1.51
CA LYS A 100 9.35 -20.56 -2.97
C LYS A 100 8.37 -19.46 -3.37
N ALA A 101 8.90 -18.29 -3.74
CA ALA A 101 8.10 -17.33 -4.48
C ALA A 101 7.63 -17.93 -5.81
N ARG A 102 6.42 -17.57 -6.21
CA ARG A 102 5.82 -18.05 -7.45
C ARG A 102 5.64 -16.87 -8.40
N ASN A 103 5.51 -17.17 -9.69
CA ASN A 103 5.30 -16.15 -10.72
C ASN A 103 4.10 -15.23 -10.47
N ILE A 104 3.14 -15.68 -9.63
CA ILE A 104 2.01 -14.88 -9.20
C ILE A 104 2.44 -13.60 -8.47
N ASP A 105 3.48 -13.65 -7.65
CA ASP A 105 4.00 -12.47 -6.93
C ASP A 105 4.61 -11.47 -7.92
N SER A 106 5.32 -11.95 -8.95
CA SER A 106 5.83 -11.11 -10.04
C SER A 106 4.72 -10.46 -10.87
N THR A 107 3.61 -11.17 -11.12
CA THR A 107 2.44 -10.57 -11.77
C THR A 107 1.77 -9.50 -10.90
N GLY A 108 1.70 -9.72 -9.59
CA GLY A 108 1.25 -8.70 -8.63
C GLY A 108 2.18 -7.49 -8.60
N ALA A 109 3.49 -7.70 -8.60
CA ALA A 109 4.49 -6.63 -8.58
C ALA A 109 4.38 -5.69 -9.79
N ALA A 110 4.02 -6.20 -10.97
CA ALA A 110 3.75 -5.37 -12.13
C ALA A 110 2.56 -4.42 -11.91
N MET A 111 1.47 -4.91 -11.31
CA MET A 111 0.28 -4.10 -10.99
C MET A 111 0.59 -3.07 -9.89
N VAL A 112 1.31 -3.46 -8.84
CA VAL A 112 1.71 -2.53 -7.77
C VAL A 112 2.62 -1.44 -8.33
N ALA A 113 3.64 -1.78 -9.11
CA ALA A 113 4.52 -0.79 -9.75
C ALA A 113 3.74 0.18 -10.64
N ALA A 114 2.77 -0.32 -11.43
CA ALA A 114 1.89 0.51 -12.25
C ALA A 114 1.00 1.43 -11.39
N ALA A 115 0.47 0.93 -10.27
CA ALA A 115 -0.33 1.73 -9.34
C ALA A 115 0.48 2.93 -8.81
N PHE A 116 1.70 2.69 -8.34
CA PHE A 116 2.59 3.73 -7.86
C PHE A 116 2.98 4.73 -8.97
N LYS A 117 3.25 4.23 -10.18
CA LYS A 117 3.48 5.08 -11.37
C LYS A 117 2.29 5.99 -11.68
N ASN A 118 1.06 5.49 -11.54
CA ASN A 118 -0.15 6.29 -11.73
C ASN A 118 -0.28 7.43 -10.69
N LYS A 119 0.36 7.30 -9.53
CA LYS A 119 0.49 8.37 -8.51
C LYS A 119 1.78 9.20 -8.66
N ASN A 120 2.39 9.21 -9.84
CA ASN A 120 3.62 9.94 -10.14
C ASN A 120 4.80 9.55 -9.25
N MET A 121 4.83 8.31 -8.80
CA MET A 121 6.02 7.75 -8.18
C MET A 121 6.83 7.05 -9.26
N GLU A 122 8.06 7.47 -9.44
CA GLU A 122 9.00 6.77 -10.28
C GLU A 122 9.38 5.43 -9.66
N ILE A 123 9.73 4.48 -10.50
CA ILE A 123 10.27 3.19 -10.10
C ILE A 123 11.70 3.14 -10.62
N GLY A 124 12.64 2.83 -9.73
CA GLY A 124 14.06 2.72 -10.07
C GLY A 124 14.37 1.42 -10.80
N LEU A 125 14.51 0.35 -10.04
CA LEU A 125 14.79 -1.00 -10.51
C LEU A 125 13.80 -2.01 -9.92
N SER A 126 13.68 -3.16 -10.60
CA SER A 126 13.20 -4.39 -9.97
C SER A 126 14.38 -5.24 -9.52
N GLY A 127 14.25 -5.91 -8.39
CA GLY A 127 15.26 -6.83 -7.86
C GLY A 127 14.63 -8.03 -7.18
N LEU A 128 15.48 -8.96 -6.77
CA LEU A 128 15.10 -10.07 -5.90
C LEU A 128 15.38 -9.73 -4.45
N ASP A 129 14.72 -10.43 -3.54
CA ASP A 129 15.02 -10.35 -2.11
C ASP A 129 16.42 -10.93 -1.84
N ILE A 130 16.63 -12.20 -2.20
CA ILE A 130 17.86 -12.97 -2.03
C ILE A 130 18.45 -13.39 -3.39
N GLN A 131 19.63 -14.01 -3.39
CA GLN A 131 20.34 -14.37 -4.60
C GLN A 131 19.63 -15.48 -5.39
N ASP A 132 19.61 -15.31 -6.71
CA ASP A 132 19.26 -16.37 -7.67
C ASP A 132 20.52 -16.86 -8.42
N LEU A 133 20.42 -18.02 -9.08
CA LEU A 133 21.42 -18.52 -10.03
C LEU A 133 21.54 -17.58 -11.23
N GLN A 134 20.43 -16.95 -11.63
CA GLN A 134 20.44 -15.85 -12.58
C GLN A 134 20.77 -14.57 -11.83
N VAL A 135 22.00 -14.08 -12.02
CA VAL A 135 22.51 -12.94 -11.26
C VAL A 135 21.82 -11.64 -11.72
N VAL A 136 20.82 -11.24 -10.95
CA VAL A 136 20.18 -9.92 -10.98
C VAL A 136 20.40 -9.21 -9.63
N PRO A 137 20.14 -7.90 -9.52
CA PRO A 137 20.22 -7.22 -8.24
C PRO A 137 19.37 -7.89 -7.15
N GLN A 138 19.90 -7.91 -5.93
CA GLN A 138 19.17 -8.36 -4.74
C GLN A 138 19.52 -7.54 -3.53
N VAL A 139 18.56 -7.42 -2.62
CA VAL A 139 18.53 -6.36 -1.60
C VAL A 139 18.89 -6.85 -0.20
N MET A 140 18.70 -8.12 0.11
CA MET A 140 19.01 -8.65 1.44
C MET A 140 20.51 -8.90 1.61
N ALA A 141 21.03 -8.57 2.80
CA ALA A 141 22.40 -8.85 3.20
C ALA A 141 22.53 -10.31 3.61
N GLY A 142 23.48 -10.98 2.99
CA GLY A 142 23.63 -12.43 3.07
C GLY A 142 24.19 -12.98 1.77
N SER A 143 24.27 -14.30 1.70
CA SER A 143 24.87 -14.99 0.57
C SER A 143 24.21 -16.34 0.31
N GLY A 144 24.31 -16.80 -0.94
CA GLY A 144 23.70 -18.04 -1.36
C GLY A 144 22.23 -17.88 -1.73
N THR A 145 21.60 -19.01 -2.02
CA THR A 145 20.26 -19.10 -2.62
C THR A 145 19.21 -19.67 -1.65
N THR A 146 19.54 -19.73 -0.36
CA THR A 146 18.63 -20.22 0.69
C THR A 146 18.48 -19.18 1.77
N TRP A 147 17.31 -19.15 2.40
CA TRP A 147 16.93 -18.24 3.47
C TRP A 147 17.91 -18.23 4.64
N THR A 148 18.39 -19.41 5.05
CA THR A 148 19.36 -19.55 6.14
C THR A 148 20.67 -18.80 5.91
N GLY A 149 21.05 -18.55 4.65
CA GLY A 149 22.25 -17.80 4.28
C GLY A 149 22.12 -16.27 4.47
N TYR A 150 20.95 -15.79 4.88
CA TYR A 150 20.63 -14.38 5.12
C TYR A 150 20.32 -14.06 6.58
N TYR A 151 20.23 -15.06 7.44
CA TYR A 151 20.16 -14.87 8.88
C TYR A 151 21.52 -14.41 9.44
N TYR A 152 21.50 -13.56 10.48
CA TYR A 152 22.70 -13.22 11.24
C TYR A 152 23.38 -14.48 11.81
N ASP A 153 22.58 -15.38 12.38
CA ASP A 153 22.97 -16.72 12.80
C ASP A 153 21.75 -17.67 12.68
N PRO A 154 21.79 -18.68 11.80
CA PRO A 154 20.65 -19.59 11.60
C PRO A 154 20.28 -20.43 12.83
N GLU A 155 21.16 -20.55 13.83
CA GLU A 155 20.90 -21.34 15.04
C GLU A 155 20.45 -20.48 16.23
N SER A 156 20.80 -19.18 16.24
CA SER A 156 20.60 -18.33 17.43
C SER A 156 20.00 -16.94 17.18
N ASP A 157 20.17 -16.39 15.97
CA ASP A 157 19.75 -15.04 15.63
C ASP A 157 19.26 -14.97 14.17
N LYS A 158 17.98 -15.27 14.00
CA LYS A 158 17.31 -15.34 12.69
C LYS A 158 16.82 -14.00 12.16
N ARG A 159 17.34 -12.89 12.70
CA ARG A 159 17.12 -11.57 12.11
C ARG A 159 17.83 -11.49 10.76
N VAL A 160 17.31 -10.65 9.89
CA VAL A 160 17.88 -10.37 8.57
C VAL A 160 18.20 -8.89 8.44
N ALA A 161 19.04 -8.55 7.47
CA ALA A 161 19.44 -7.16 7.24
C ALA A 161 19.38 -6.82 5.75
N LEU A 162 19.31 -5.53 5.46
CA LEU A 162 19.48 -4.99 4.12
C LEU A 162 20.97 -4.84 3.79
N ARG A 163 21.32 -4.97 2.51
CA ARG A 163 22.63 -4.52 2.03
C ARG A 163 22.72 -3.01 2.10
N ASP A 164 23.94 -2.49 2.21
CA ASP A 164 24.18 -1.06 2.07
C ASP A 164 23.82 -0.61 0.65
N ASP A 165 24.48 -1.21 -0.35
CA ASP A 165 24.29 -0.92 -1.77
C ASP A 165 24.17 -2.22 -2.57
N SER A 166 23.34 -2.24 -3.61
CA SER A 166 23.34 -3.36 -4.58
C SER A 166 24.52 -3.25 -5.54
N CYS A 167 24.95 -2.03 -5.85
CA CYS A 167 26.13 -1.68 -6.63
C CYS A 167 26.48 -0.21 -6.36
N THR A 168 27.55 0.31 -6.96
CA THR A 168 27.98 1.71 -6.79
C THR A 168 26.96 2.79 -7.22
N TYR A 169 25.82 2.41 -7.79
CA TYR A 169 24.81 3.33 -8.34
C TYR A 169 23.43 3.21 -7.68
N TRP A 170 23.14 2.07 -7.06
CA TRP A 170 21.81 1.76 -6.55
C TRP A 170 21.91 1.40 -5.07
N PRO A 171 21.60 2.37 -4.19
CA PRO A 171 21.57 2.13 -2.75
C PRO A 171 20.47 1.14 -2.42
N VAL A 172 20.60 0.42 -1.32
CA VAL A 172 19.56 -0.48 -0.81
C VAL A 172 19.10 0.01 0.55
N ALA A 173 19.94 -0.08 1.59
CA ALA A 173 19.66 0.59 2.85
C ALA A 173 19.47 2.09 2.62
N SER A 174 18.56 2.71 3.37
CA SER A 174 18.09 4.09 3.23
C SER A 174 17.22 4.39 2.00
N SER A 175 16.86 3.38 1.20
CA SER A 175 16.01 3.56 0.01
C SER A 175 14.52 3.42 0.30
N ASN A 176 13.68 3.90 -0.63
CA ASN A 176 12.26 3.57 -0.68
C ASN A 176 12.07 2.28 -1.49
N MET A 177 11.39 1.30 -0.90
CA MET A 177 11.28 -0.03 -1.46
C MET A 177 9.83 -0.53 -1.42
N ILE A 178 9.43 -1.24 -2.47
CA ILE A 178 8.17 -1.97 -2.53
C ILE A 178 8.51 -3.46 -2.48
N ALA A 179 7.94 -4.20 -1.53
CA ALA A 179 8.00 -5.66 -1.48
C ALA A 179 6.65 -6.24 -1.87
N VAL A 180 6.63 -7.22 -2.78
CA VAL A 180 5.43 -7.95 -3.16
C VAL A 180 5.62 -9.45 -2.96
N GLY A 181 4.70 -10.07 -2.23
CA GLY A 181 4.76 -11.47 -1.82
C GLY A 181 4.89 -11.62 -0.31
N GLY A 182 4.32 -12.71 0.21
CA GLY A 182 4.24 -12.99 1.65
C GLY A 182 5.59 -13.12 2.34
N PRO A 183 5.66 -12.84 3.65
CA PRO A 183 6.90 -12.95 4.41
C PRO A 183 7.46 -14.36 4.40
N GLY A 184 6.63 -15.40 4.19
CA GLY A 184 7.06 -16.80 4.01
C GLY A 184 7.77 -17.12 2.68
N VAL A 185 7.79 -16.20 1.72
CA VAL A 185 8.40 -16.41 0.38
C VAL A 185 9.19 -15.21 -0.14
N ASN A 186 9.11 -14.06 0.54
CA ASN A 186 9.83 -12.84 0.22
C ASN A 186 10.52 -12.31 1.48
N MET A 187 11.85 -12.40 1.50
CA MET A 187 12.69 -12.02 2.64
C MET A 187 12.68 -10.51 2.93
N LEU A 188 12.41 -9.66 1.93
CA LEU A 188 12.21 -8.23 2.21
C LEU A 188 10.88 -8.01 2.94
N THR A 189 9.82 -8.72 2.57
CA THR A 189 8.57 -8.70 3.33
C THR A 189 8.79 -9.28 4.73
N TYR A 190 9.57 -10.36 4.86
CA TYR A 190 9.97 -10.94 6.15
C TYR A 190 10.68 -9.92 7.06
N TYR A 191 11.61 -9.14 6.50
CA TYR A 191 12.27 -8.04 7.22
C TYR A 191 11.26 -7.02 7.75
N PHE A 192 10.34 -6.56 6.91
CA PHE A 192 9.33 -5.58 7.32
C PHE A 192 8.25 -6.16 8.25
N ASN A 193 8.06 -7.47 8.27
CA ASN A 193 7.10 -8.18 9.11
C ASN A 193 7.32 -7.92 10.60
N GLU A 194 8.55 -7.62 11.03
CA GLU A 194 8.88 -7.29 12.42
C GLU A 194 8.44 -5.86 12.82
N PHE A 195 8.09 -5.02 11.85
CA PHE A 195 7.86 -3.59 12.06
C PHE A 195 6.44 -3.12 11.69
N THR A 196 5.62 -3.98 11.08
CA THR A 196 4.27 -3.63 10.63
C THR A 196 3.20 -4.03 11.63
N ASP A 197 2.15 -3.22 11.74
CA ASP A 197 1.04 -3.45 12.68
C ASP A 197 0.09 -4.57 12.25
N ALA A 198 0.19 -5.03 11.00
CA ALA A 198 -0.31 -6.32 10.54
C ALA A 198 0.88 -7.17 10.08
N PHE A 199 1.05 -8.34 10.68
CA PHE A 199 2.19 -9.20 10.41
C PHE A 199 1.79 -10.67 10.34
N TRP A 200 2.58 -11.47 9.63
CA TRP A 200 2.46 -12.92 9.62
C TRP A 200 3.03 -13.49 10.91
N ALA A 201 2.22 -14.26 11.63
CA ALA A 201 2.62 -14.99 12.82
C ALA A 201 3.48 -16.19 12.41
N ASN A 202 4.77 -15.95 12.19
CA ASN A 202 5.73 -16.97 11.76
C ASN A 202 5.66 -18.20 12.70
N PRO A 203 5.33 -19.41 12.19
CA PRO A 203 5.21 -20.63 12.99
C PRO A 203 6.42 -20.99 13.84
N GLU A 204 7.60 -20.48 13.50
CA GLU A 204 8.82 -20.72 14.26
C GLU A 204 8.86 -19.96 15.60
N PHE A 205 8.25 -18.77 15.65
CA PHE A 205 8.32 -17.87 16.81
C PHE A 205 6.95 -17.63 17.46
N ALA A 206 5.89 -17.78 16.68
CA ALA A 206 4.53 -17.53 17.14
C ALA A 206 4.01 -18.67 17.99
N ASP A 207 3.10 -18.32 18.90
CA ASP A 207 2.32 -19.31 19.63
C ASP A 207 1.50 -20.18 18.65
N SER A 208 1.41 -21.48 18.93
CA SER A 208 0.76 -22.45 18.05
C SER A 208 -0.71 -22.14 17.72
N SER A 209 -1.40 -21.33 18.55
CA SER A 209 -2.79 -20.91 18.30
C SER A 209 -2.95 -19.96 17.11
N ILE A 210 -1.89 -19.25 16.72
CA ILE A 210 -1.90 -18.27 15.63
C ILE A 210 -0.81 -18.53 14.59
N ALA A 211 0.02 -19.55 14.78
CA ALA A 211 1.08 -19.90 13.84
C ALA A 211 0.55 -20.04 12.41
N GLY A 212 1.12 -19.26 11.49
CA GLY A 212 0.76 -19.26 10.07
C GLY A 212 -0.33 -18.27 9.69
N SER A 213 -0.98 -17.60 10.65
CA SER A 213 -2.04 -16.63 10.39
C SER A 213 -1.49 -15.21 10.14
N LEU A 214 -2.37 -14.34 9.67
CA LEU A 214 -2.18 -12.89 9.72
C LEU A 214 -2.60 -12.44 11.12
N TYR A 215 -1.82 -11.59 11.76
CA TYR A 215 -2.11 -11.04 13.08
C TYR A 215 -2.19 -9.51 12.99
N ALA A 216 -3.29 -8.92 13.44
CA ALA A 216 -3.50 -7.48 13.52
C ALA A 216 -3.18 -6.99 14.94
N LEU A 217 -2.00 -6.39 15.13
CA LEU A 217 -1.43 -6.10 16.45
C LEU A 217 -2.23 -5.08 17.24
N THR A 218 -2.70 -4.03 16.56
CA THR A 218 -3.36 -2.89 17.19
C THR A 218 -4.88 -2.93 17.06
N CYS A 219 -5.43 -4.05 16.63
CA CYS A 219 -6.86 -4.31 16.63
C CYS A 219 -7.35 -4.58 18.06
N TRP A 220 -8.43 -3.91 18.46
CA TRP A 220 -9.03 -4.03 19.79
C TRP A 220 -10.30 -4.86 19.76
N ASN A 221 -10.77 -5.23 18.57
CA ASN A 221 -11.92 -6.09 18.39
C ASN A 221 -11.58 -7.56 18.59
N ILE A 222 -11.45 -7.92 19.84
CA ILE A 222 -11.19 -9.28 20.24
C ILE A 222 -12.51 -9.94 20.68
N GLN A 223 -13.52 -9.91 19.81
CA GLN A 223 -14.87 -10.37 20.14
C GLN A 223 -15.04 -11.88 19.90
N THR A 224 -15.81 -12.54 20.78
CA THR A 224 -16.38 -13.87 20.55
C THR A 224 -17.88 -13.81 20.75
N LEU A 225 -18.60 -14.71 20.08
CA LEU A 225 -20.00 -14.94 20.37
C LEU A 225 -20.12 -15.61 21.74
N ASP A 226 -20.83 -14.99 22.67
CA ASP A 226 -21.23 -15.63 23.91
C ASP A 226 -22.31 -16.68 23.59
N PRO A 227 -22.04 -17.98 23.82
CA PRO A 227 -22.96 -19.06 23.46
C PRO A 227 -24.26 -19.06 24.30
N GLU A 228 -24.31 -18.33 25.42
CA GLU A 228 -25.52 -18.23 26.26
C GLU A 228 -26.41 -17.06 25.85
N THR A 229 -25.82 -15.94 25.43
CA THR A 229 -26.57 -14.71 25.11
C THR A 229 -26.73 -14.47 23.61
N GLU A 230 -26.01 -15.21 22.78
CA GLU A 230 -25.90 -15.00 21.32
C GLU A 230 -25.46 -13.56 20.96
N GLN A 231 -24.77 -12.88 21.89
CA GLN A 231 -24.20 -11.55 21.69
C GLN A 231 -22.69 -11.63 21.55
N TYR A 232 -22.11 -10.72 20.78
CA TYR A 232 -20.65 -10.57 20.75
C TYR A 232 -20.19 -9.92 22.05
N VAL A 233 -19.20 -10.53 22.70
CA VAL A 233 -18.54 -10.02 23.90
C VAL A 233 -17.04 -9.85 23.61
N ILE A 234 -16.44 -8.77 24.10
CA ILE A 234 -14.97 -8.64 24.07
C ILE A 234 -14.38 -9.68 25.02
N ASP A 235 -13.56 -10.56 24.46
CA ASP A 235 -12.70 -11.46 25.22
C ASP A 235 -11.24 -11.03 25.01
N PRO A 236 -10.65 -10.32 25.99
CA PRO A 236 -9.28 -9.85 25.90
C PRO A 236 -8.22 -10.98 25.89
N SER A 237 -8.63 -12.25 25.97
CA SER A 237 -7.76 -13.42 25.77
C SER A 237 -7.70 -13.90 24.32
N LEU A 238 -8.60 -13.43 23.46
CA LEU A 238 -8.61 -13.76 22.05
C LEU A 238 -7.51 -12.99 21.31
N LYS A 239 -7.38 -13.27 20.01
CA LYS A 239 -6.33 -12.71 19.15
C LYS A 239 -7.01 -12.28 17.85
N ALA A 240 -6.79 -11.04 17.41
CA ALA A 240 -7.25 -10.57 16.10
C ALA A 240 -6.37 -11.21 15.02
N TYR A 241 -6.76 -12.40 14.58
CA TYR A 241 -6.05 -13.15 13.58
C TYR A 241 -6.97 -13.59 12.43
N TYR A 242 -6.40 -13.63 11.24
CA TYR A 242 -7.10 -13.98 10.02
C TYR A 242 -6.40 -15.19 9.40
N ALA A 243 -7.20 -16.18 9.03
CA ALA A 243 -6.78 -17.38 8.36
C ALA A 243 -7.49 -17.47 7.02
N ASP A 244 -6.85 -18.09 6.05
CA ASP A 244 -7.45 -18.29 4.73
C ASP A 244 -8.51 -19.40 4.76
N TYR A 245 -9.58 -19.15 4.04
CA TYR A 245 -10.66 -20.10 3.77
C TYR A 245 -10.82 -20.25 2.25
N PRO A 246 -11.41 -21.35 1.75
CA PRO A 246 -11.58 -21.56 0.31
C PRO A 246 -12.20 -20.36 -0.42
N ASP A 247 -13.18 -19.75 0.24
CA ASP A 247 -14.04 -18.68 -0.29
C ASP A 247 -13.68 -17.29 0.27
N THR A 248 -12.67 -17.16 1.14
CA THR A 248 -12.27 -15.88 1.75
C THR A 248 -10.76 -15.83 1.94
N GLY A 249 -10.11 -14.83 1.36
CA GLY A 249 -8.68 -14.58 1.55
C GLY A 249 -8.42 -13.26 2.26
N TYR A 250 -7.19 -13.11 2.77
CA TYR A 250 -6.77 -11.90 3.45
C TYR A 250 -5.39 -11.45 2.96
N ALA A 251 -5.22 -10.14 2.86
CA ALA A 251 -3.98 -9.50 2.48
C ALA A 251 -3.65 -8.28 3.34
N VAL A 252 -2.37 -7.97 3.43
CA VAL A 252 -1.82 -6.81 4.11
C VAL A 252 -1.24 -5.86 3.09
N ILE A 253 -1.57 -4.58 3.28
CA ILE A 253 -0.87 -3.47 2.65
C ILE A 253 -0.37 -2.59 3.79
N ALA A 254 0.94 -2.51 3.95
CA ALA A 254 1.54 -1.79 5.07
C ALA A 254 2.74 -0.95 4.64
N THR A 255 3.06 0.05 5.46
CA THR A 255 4.26 0.85 5.30
C THR A 255 4.98 1.02 6.62
N TYR A 256 6.31 1.09 6.56
CA TYR A 256 7.14 1.39 7.71
C TYR A 256 8.38 2.17 7.28
N LYS A 257 8.88 3.03 8.17
CA LYS A 257 10.19 3.68 8.02
C LYS A 257 11.13 3.17 9.11
N ASP A 258 12.16 2.48 8.68
CA ASP A 258 13.21 1.96 9.55
C ASP A 258 14.17 3.07 10.01
N ILE A 259 14.91 2.80 11.09
CA ILE A 259 15.86 3.71 11.73
C ILE A 259 17.01 4.09 10.80
N ASN A 260 17.39 3.21 9.87
CA ASN A 260 18.39 3.51 8.84
C ASN A 260 17.84 4.40 7.70
N GLY A 261 16.57 4.81 7.80
CA GLY A 261 15.90 5.68 6.84
C GLY A 261 15.17 4.96 5.72
N THR A 262 15.32 3.64 5.59
CA THR A 262 14.64 2.82 4.57
C THR A 262 13.13 2.89 4.78
N ILE A 263 12.39 3.08 3.70
CA ILE A 263 10.92 3.05 3.73
C ILE A 263 10.45 1.85 2.95
N GLY A 264 9.69 0.98 3.62
CA GLY A 264 9.03 -0.16 2.99
C GLY A 264 7.57 0.17 2.71
N VAL A 265 7.10 -0.22 1.54
CA VAL A 265 5.69 -0.59 1.33
C VAL A 265 5.67 -2.08 1.05
N VAL A 266 4.91 -2.83 1.84
CA VAL A 266 4.74 -4.27 1.64
C VAL A 266 3.31 -4.56 1.21
N VAL A 267 3.17 -5.42 0.20
CA VAL A 267 1.89 -5.89 -0.33
C VAL A 267 1.96 -7.41 -0.37
N TRP A 268 1.16 -8.07 0.46
CA TRP A 268 1.17 -9.52 0.52
C TRP A 268 -0.14 -10.12 0.98
N GLY A 269 -0.45 -11.30 0.47
CA GLY A 269 -1.57 -12.13 0.90
C GLY A 269 -1.13 -13.33 1.72
N LEU A 270 -2.04 -13.91 2.50
CA LEU A 270 -1.81 -15.21 3.15
C LEU A 270 -1.46 -16.29 2.12
N TRP A 271 -2.07 -16.22 0.93
CA TRP A 271 -1.67 -17.00 -0.23
C TRP A 271 -1.29 -16.12 -1.41
N GLY A 272 -0.59 -16.71 -2.38
CA GLY A 272 -0.23 -16.03 -3.63
C GLY A 272 -1.45 -15.51 -4.42
N ARG A 273 -2.61 -16.20 -4.33
CA ARG A 273 -3.88 -15.71 -4.90
C ARG A 273 -4.27 -14.37 -4.29
N ASP A 274 -4.18 -14.26 -2.97
CA ASP A 274 -4.58 -13.06 -2.23
C ASP A 274 -3.59 -11.93 -2.47
N THR A 275 -2.27 -12.23 -2.60
CA THR A 275 -1.26 -11.25 -3.05
C THR A 275 -1.63 -10.66 -4.41
N TYR A 276 -2.02 -11.50 -5.36
CA TYR A 276 -2.42 -11.05 -6.71
C TYR A 276 -3.65 -10.13 -6.65
N TYR A 277 -4.69 -10.54 -5.94
CA TYR A 277 -5.93 -9.78 -5.88
C TYR A 277 -5.79 -8.49 -5.06
N ALA A 278 -4.96 -8.47 -4.01
CA ALA A 278 -4.59 -7.24 -3.32
C ALA A 278 -3.82 -6.26 -4.23
N ALA A 279 -2.93 -6.78 -5.07
CA ALA A 279 -2.24 -5.97 -6.08
C ALA A 279 -3.20 -5.45 -7.16
N GLN A 280 -4.19 -6.24 -7.59
CA GLN A 280 -5.25 -5.79 -8.49
C GLN A 280 -6.09 -4.68 -7.85
N TRP A 281 -6.51 -4.86 -6.59
CA TRP A 281 -7.28 -3.85 -5.85
C TRP A 281 -6.50 -2.53 -5.74
N LEU A 282 -5.20 -2.58 -5.40
CA LEU A 282 -4.34 -1.40 -5.33
C LEU A 282 -4.24 -0.65 -6.67
N HIS A 283 -4.07 -1.40 -7.76
CA HIS A 283 -3.97 -0.86 -9.11
C HIS A 283 -5.31 -0.35 -9.65
N GLY A 284 -6.41 -0.98 -9.26
CA GLY A 284 -7.75 -0.79 -9.80
C GLY A 284 -8.02 -1.66 -11.03
N ASP A 285 -9.31 -1.84 -11.32
CA ASP A 285 -9.81 -2.57 -12.49
C ASP A 285 -11.07 -1.86 -13.03
N ALA A 286 -10.85 -0.87 -13.90
CA ALA A 286 -11.92 -0.04 -14.45
C ALA A 286 -12.91 -0.85 -15.30
N GLU A 287 -12.45 -1.90 -15.99
CA GLU A 287 -13.29 -2.75 -16.84
C GLU A 287 -14.30 -3.55 -16.01
N ARG A 288 -13.92 -3.92 -14.78
CA ARG A 288 -14.82 -4.55 -13.81
C ARG A 288 -15.66 -3.57 -13.01
N GLY A 289 -15.54 -2.27 -13.28
CA GLY A 289 -16.19 -1.26 -12.45
C GLY A 289 -15.70 -1.31 -11.01
N ILE A 290 -14.37 -1.44 -10.80
CA ILE A 290 -13.71 -1.18 -9.51
C ILE A 290 -13.09 0.24 -9.50
N PRO A 291 -13.88 1.32 -9.40
CA PRO A 291 -13.39 2.67 -9.16
C PRO A 291 -13.55 3.10 -7.70
N PRO A 292 -12.69 4.02 -7.20
CA PRO A 292 -11.34 4.33 -7.67
C PRO A 292 -10.31 3.28 -7.18
N PRO A 293 -9.10 3.18 -7.79
CA PRO A 293 -8.05 2.27 -7.34
C PRO A 293 -7.80 2.36 -5.84
N GLY A 294 -7.50 1.24 -5.19
CA GLY A 294 -7.21 1.21 -3.75
C GLY A 294 -6.11 2.20 -3.36
N LEU A 295 -5.09 2.39 -4.22
CA LEU A 295 -4.04 3.38 -3.97
C LEU A 295 -4.53 4.83 -3.95
N VAL A 296 -5.57 5.15 -4.73
CA VAL A 296 -6.24 6.46 -4.71
C VAL A 296 -7.04 6.60 -3.42
N GLN A 297 -7.83 5.58 -3.06
CA GLN A 297 -8.59 5.57 -1.80
C GLN A 297 -7.66 5.82 -0.61
N LEU A 298 -6.50 5.16 -0.56
CA LEU A 298 -5.54 5.28 0.54
C LEU A 298 -4.95 6.69 0.74
N GLN A 299 -5.15 7.63 -0.19
CA GLN A 299 -4.78 9.04 0.01
C GLN A 299 -5.73 9.77 0.97
N ASP A 300 -6.95 9.26 1.12
CA ASP A 300 -7.98 9.80 2.01
C ASP A 300 -8.04 9.07 3.35
N ALA A 301 -7.17 8.08 3.54
CA ALA A 301 -7.05 7.35 4.78
C ALA A 301 -6.64 8.30 5.93
N PRO A 302 -7.25 8.15 7.12
CA PRO A 302 -6.87 8.89 8.31
C PRO A 302 -5.36 8.88 8.57
N ARG A 303 -4.86 10.01 9.07
CA ARG A 303 -3.45 10.14 9.44
C ARG A 303 -3.14 9.17 10.58
N GLY A 304 -2.01 8.48 10.47
CA GLY A 304 -1.57 7.49 11.46
C GLY A 304 -1.75 6.04 11.02
N ILE A 305 -2.57 5.79 9.98
CA ILE A 305 -2.68 4.44 9.40
C ILE A 305 -1.38 4.04 8.70
N THR A 306 -0.80 2.96 9.20
CA THR A 306 0.46 2.33 8.78
C THR A 306 0.22 0.97 8.13
N ALA A 307 -0.87 0.28 8.45
CA ALA A 307 -1.26 -0.98 7.81
C ALA A 307 -2.79 -1.08 7.63
N ILE A 308 -3.22 -1.80 6.60
CA ILE A 308 -4.60 -2.25 6.44
C ILE A 308 -4.62 -3.76 6.25
N VAL A 309 -5.72 -4.38 6.66
CA VAL A 309 -6.08 -5.75 6.27
C VAL A 309 -7.22 -5.67 5.26
N LEU A 310 -6.98 -6.27 4.10
CA LEU A 310 -7.93 -6.39 3.00
C LEU A 310 -8.50 -7.80 3.01
N GLU A 311 -9.79 -7.92 3.26
CA GLU A 311 -10.56 -9.13 3.01
C GLU A 311 -10.92 -9.22 1.53
N ILE A 312 -10.81 -10.42 0.99
CA ILE A 312 -11.08 -10.74 -0.41
C ILE A 312 -12.11 -11.86 -0.44
N ASP A 313 -13.33 -11.53 -0.86
CA ASP A 313 -14.43 -12.49 -0.92
C ASP A 313 -14.47 -13.17 -2.30
N TYR A 314 -14.30 -14.49 -2.29
CA TYR A 314 -14.29 -15.36 -3.47
C TYR A 314 -15.59 -16.19 -3.60
N SER A 315 -16.54 -16.04 -2.69
CA SER A 315 -17.71 -16.93 -2.54
C SER A 315 -18.64 -16.93 -3.76
N GLU A 316 -18.85 -15.76 -4.37
CA GLU A 316 -19.71 -15.62 -5.55
C GLU A 316 -18.95 -15.91 -6.86
N ASP A 317 -17.77 -15.30 -7.02
CA ASP A 317 -16.92 -15.47 -8.20
C ASP A 317 -15.43 -15.38 -7.84
N ILE A 318 -14.79 -16.54 -7.76
CA ILE A 318 -13.36 -16.67 -7.48
C ILE A 318 -12.45 -15.91 -8.48
N LYS A 319 -12.92 -15.67 -9.71
CA LYS A 319 -12.15 -14.93 -10.73
C LYS A 319 -12.35 -13.43 -10.61
N HIS A 320 -13.48 -13.02 -10.04
CA HIS A 320 -13.88 -11.64 -9.89
C HIS A 320 -14.29 -11.34 -8.43
N PRO A 321 -13.36 -11.48 -7.47
CA PRO A 321 -13.67 -11.25 -6.06
C PRO A 321 -14.04 -9.78 -5.78
N THR A 322 -14.70 -9.57 -4.66
CA THR A 322 -14.94 -8.26 -4.04
C THR A 322 -13.96 -8.03 -2.90
N PHE A 323 -13.88 -6.78 -2.43
CA PHE A 323 -12.83 -6.33 -1.54
C PHE A 323 -13.39 -5.47 -0.41
N THR A 324 -13.01 -5.78 0.82
CA THR A 324 -13.39 -5.01 2.01
C THR A 324 -12.16 -4.73 2.85
N ILE A 325 -11.97 -3.48 3.27
CA ILE A 325 -10.93 -3.16 4.27
C ILE A 325 -11.52 -3.43 5.64
N VAL A 326 -11.09 -4.53 6.25
CA VAL A 326 -11.59 -4.99 7.55
C VAL A 326 -10.79 -4.42 8.71
N GLU A 327 -9.53 -4.01 8.48
CA GLU A 327 -8.71 -3.38 9.51
C GLU A 327 -8.02 -2.11 9.00
N CYS A 328 -7.99 -1.08 9.85
CA CYS A 328 -7.28 0.18 9.62
C CYS A 328 -6.36 0.47 10.81
N LEU A 329 -5.12 -0.01 10.72
CA LEU A 329 -4.20 -0.12 11.84
C LEU A 329 -3.17 1.03 11.82
N GLY A 330 -2.94 1.61 12.99
CA GLY A 330 -1.82 2.49 13.29
C GLY A 330 -0.88 1.85 14.32
N THR A 331 0.21 2.55 14.64
CA THR A 331 1.28 2.08 15.54
C THR A 331 0.85 1.81 17.00
N ILE A 332 -0.29 2.37 17.42
CA ILE A 332 -0.79 2.27 18.80
C ILE A 332 -2.21 1.68 18.84
N SER A 333 -3.04 2.02 17.85
CA SER A 333 -4.48 1.74 17.84
C SER A 333 -4.96 1.59 16.40
N GLU A 334 -6.11 0.94 16.24
CA GLU A 334 -6.92 1.00 15.03
C GLU A 334 -7.81 2.27 15.00
N THR A 335 -8.41 2.54 13.85
CA THR A 335 -9.40 3.62 13.66
C THR A 335 -10.46 3.21 12.66
N LEU A 336 -11.65 3.82 12.78
CA LEU A 336 -12.62 3.82 11.70
C LEU A 336 -12.17 4.78 10.59
N TRP A 337 -12.38 4.36 9.34
CA TRP A 337 -12.20 5.20 8.17
C TRP A 337 -13.46 5.20 7.30
N THR A 338 -14.16 6.33 7.27
CA THR A 338 -15.27 6.54 6.33
C THR A 338 -14.73 7.13 5.02
N HIS A 339 -14.93 6.44 3.90
CA HIS A 339 -14.58 6.90 2.57
C HIS A 339 -15.82 6.85 1.66
N GLY A 340 -16.36 8.01 1.30
CA GLY A 340 -17.63 8.09 0.59
C GLY A 340 -18.77 7.65 1.51
N GLU A 341 -19.52 6.63 1.10
CA GLU A 341 -20.61 6.02 1.89
C GLU A 341 -20.19 4.74 2.62
N GLU A 342 -18.92 4.35 2.50
CA GLU A 342 -18.39 3.11 3.07
C GLU A 342 -17.57 3.36 4.33
N ASP A 343 -17.91 2.62 5.39
CA ASP A 343 -17.12 2.52 6.61
C ASP A 343 -16.12 1.35 6.50
N LYS A 344 -14.84 1.62 6.82
CA LYS A 344 -13.71 0.71 6.68
C LYS A 344 -12.97 0.59 8.01
N GLY A 345 -12.59 -0.63 8.39
CA GLY A 345 -12.03 -0.90 9.73
C GLY A 345 -12.96 -0.43 10.85
N GLY A 346 -12.38 -0.05 11.99
CA GLY A 346 -13.13 0.54 13.09
C GLY A 346 -12.51 0.23 14.44
N ILE A 347 -12.70 1.13 15.41
CA ILE A 347 -12.84 0.66 16.80
C ILE A 347 -14.17 -0.06 16.78
N HIS A 348 -14.15 -1.38 16.70
CA HIS A 348 -15.40 -2.12 16.81
C HIS A 348 -15.93 -1.82 18.22
N ASP A 349 -17.13 -1.23 18.27
CA ASP A 349 -17.70 -0.67 19.50
C ASP A 349 -17.69 -1.74 20.61
N PRO A 350 -17.08 -1.47 21.78
CA PRO A 350 -16.89 -2.45 22.85
C PRO A 350 -18.14 -2.95 23.55
#